data_AF-A0A3P1Z5A4-F1
#
_entry.id   AF-A0A3P1Z5A4-F1
#
_cell.length_a   1.000
_cell.length_b   1.000
_cell.length_c   1.000
_cell.angle_alpha   90.00
_cell.angle_beta   90.00
_cell.angle_gamma   90.00
#
_symmetry.space_group_name_H-M   'P 1'
#
loop_
_entity.id
_entity.type
_entity.pdbx_description
1 polymer ?
#
loop_
_entity_poly.entity_id
_entity_poly.type
_entity_poly.pdbx_seq_one_letter_code
_entity_poly.pdbx_strand_id
1 'polypeptide(L)'
;MLSIAWSGCSAATAPEKHDGEMTAQHGISTFFADHLAGKTVTFAGEKTLNLWEVEQQRQWVWEIWKAANGAFAEEKLIDLKPLSATSSGRWVLPESLERDAIMPYYWGTKGDNKPKEGFPLYLYLHGSGDKRQEWATGLTLCTRFDDAPSVYFIPQIPNEGEYYRWWQKAKQFAWEKLLRQALVSGQIDPDRMYIFGISEGGYGSQRLASFYADYLAGAGPMAGGEPLKNAPPENCRNIAFSLLTGADDKGFYRNTLTSYVQEAFQQLHTQDPEHFAHRIELIPGKGHSIDYRPTTPWLKQHVRNPHPKYVTWEDYEMDGRHRQGFYNLYLPERTDNTGRKRYEMNITDNTIALQIDDVAYETIETDPHWGIEMKFKKHYTPSSNGKLMLYLSNELVDLNREITVTANGKQVFKGTVTPDLKHLVNSCARFFDPHRLYPAAVEVVW
;
A
#
# COMPACT_ATOMS: atom_id res chain seq x y z
N MET A 1 -16.71 16.14 79.24
CA MET A 1 -15.91 16.39 78.01
C MET A 1 -16.10 15.19 77.10
N LEU A 2 -16.70 15.41 75.92
CA LEU A 2 -16.93 14.38 74.91
C LEU A 2 -15.60 13.85 74.36
N SER A 3 -15.46 12.52 74.27
CA SER A 3 -14.42 11.85 73.48
C SER A 3 -15.11 11.11 72.34
N ILE A 4 -14.97 11.65 71.13
CA ILE A 4 -15.47 11.06 69.89
C ILE A 4 -14.39 10.12 69.35
N ALA A 5 -14.72 8.83 69.21
CA ALA A 5 -13.90 7.88 68.49
C ALA A 5 -14.07 8.10 66.98
N TRP A 6 -12.96 8.39 66.28
CA TRP A 6 -12.90 8.39 64.82
C TRP A 6 -12.39 7.03 64.33
N SER A 7 -13.27 6.28 63.66
CA SER A 7 -12.88 5.25 62.70
C SER A 7 -12.34 5.93 61.44
N GLY A 8 -11.08 5.68 61.08
CA GLY A 8 -10.49 6.10 59.81
C GLY A 8 -10.32 4.89 58.89
N CYS A 9 -11.04 4.89 57.78
CA CYS A 9 -10.98 3.91 56.70
C CYS A 9 -9.54 3.68 56.19
N SER A 10 -9.19 2.41 55.99
CA SER A 10 -8.08 2.00 55.13
C SER A 10 -8.41 2.39 53.69
N ALA A 11 -7.55 3.20 53.08
CA ALA A 11 -7.59 3.48 51.65
C ALA A 11 -7.20 2.21 50.89
N ALA A 12 -8.15 1.63 50.15
CA ALA A 12 -7.86 0.59 49.19
C ALA A 12 -7.01 1.21 48.06
N THR A 13 -5.74 0.79 47.99
CA THR A 13 -4.83 1.04 46.88
C THR A 13 -5.41 0.45 45.58
N ALA A 14 -5.20 1.13 44.46
CA ALA A 14 -5.48 0.64 43.10
C ALA A 14 -4.15 0.36 42.34
N PRO A 15 -3.48 -0.80 42.52
CA PRO A 15 -2.22 -1.09 41.83
C PRO A 15 -2.41 -2.00 40.60
N GLU A 16 -3.39 -2.90 40.58
CA GLU A 16 -3.44 -4.01 39.61
C GLU A 16 -3.72 -3.59 38.16
N LYS A 17 -4.55 -2.57 37.95
CA LYS A 17 -4.92 -2.13 36.59
C LYS A 17 -3.75 -1.42 35.88
N HIS A 18 -2.95 -0.69 36.65
CA HIS A 18 -1.80 0.07 36.13
C HIS A 18 -0.62 -0.86 35.79
N ASP A 19 -0.37 -1.89 36.60
CA ASP A 19 0.72 -2.86 36.37
C ASP A 19 0.47 -3.77 35.17
N GLY A 20 -0.80 -4.18 34.95
CA GLY A 20 -1.19 -4.96 33.77
C GLY A 20 -1.08 -4.18 32.45
N GLU A 21 -1.43 -2.89 32.46
CA GLU A 21 -1.34 -2.02 31.28
C GLU A 21 0.12 -1.71 30.91
N MET A 22 0.98 -1.46 31.90
CA MET A 22 2.43 -1.28 31.67
C MET A 22 3.09 -2.57 31.12
N THR A 23 2.68 -3.74 31.62
CA THR A 23 3.19 -5.03 31.12
C THR A 23 2.78 -5.26 29.66
N ALA A 24 1.52 -4.96 29.31
CA ALA A 24 1.03 -5.06 27.94
C ALA A 24 1.75 -4.08 27.00
N GLN A 25 1.93 -2.82 27.42
CA GLN A 25 2.66 -1.82 26.63
C GLN A 25 4.11 -2.25 26.36
N HIS A 26 4.79 -2.81 27.36
CA HIS A 26 6.16 -3.31 27.21
C HIS A 26 6.24 -4.47 26.21
N GLY A 27 5.29 -5.41 26.28
CA GLY A 27 5.19 -6.52 25.33
C GLY A 27 4.97 -6.07 23.89
N ILE A 28 4.04 -5.13 23.66
CA ILE A 28 3.76 -4.57 22.32
C ILE A 28 4.98 -3.80 21.80
N SER A 29 5.61 -2.98 22.64
CA SER A 29 6.80 -2.20 22.27
C SER A 29 7.96 -3.11 21.84
N THR A 30 8.18 -4.19 22.60
CA THR A 30 9.21 -5.20 22.27
C THR A 30 8.89 -5.90 20.96
N PHE A 31 7.64 -6.30 20.75
CA PHE A 31 7.19 -6.91 19.50
C PHE A 31 7.40 -6.00 18.30
N PHE A 32 7.04 -4.71 18.39
CA PHE A 32 7.25 -3.77 17.29
C PHE A 32 8.73 -3.49 17.02
N ALA A 33 9.56 -3.38 18.06
CA ALA A 33 11.01 -3.24 17.88
C ALA A 33 11.60 -4.46 17.15
N ASP A 34 11.19 -5.65 17.54
CA ASP A 34 11.58 -6.91 16.91
C ASP A 34 11.11 -7.00 15.44
N HIS A 35 9.87 -6.59 15.18
CA HIS A 35 9.32 -6.54 13.82
C HIS A 35 10.09 -5.57 12.92
N LEU A 36 10.39 -4.36 13.41
CA LEU A 36 11.21 -3.38 12.68
C LEU A 36 12.63 -3.89 12.42
N ALA A 37 13.17 -4.73 13.31
CA ALA A 37 14.44 -5.43 13.13
C ALA A 37 14.37 -6.64 12.18
N GLY A 38 13.21 -6.91 11.57
CA GLY A 38 13.01 -7.95 10.56
C GLY A 38 12.58 -9.31 11.13
N LYS A 39 12.23 -9.42 12.41
CA LYS A 39 11.66 -10.66 12.95
C LYS A 39 10.23 -10.84 12.45
N THR A 40 9.88 -12.07 12.05
CA THR A 40 8.59 -12.42 11.44
C THR A 40 7.64 -13.14 12.40
N VAL A 41 7.84 -13.00 13.71
CA VAL A 41 6.98 -13.61 14.73
C VAL A 41 5.61 -12.95 14.80
N THR A 42 4.61 -13.68 15.31
CA THR A 42 3.26 -13.17 15.59
C THR A 42 3.15 -12.77 17.06
N PHE A 43 2.54 -11.63 17.34
CA PHE A 43 2.23 -11.22 18.71
C PHE A 43 1.16 -12.13 19.31
N ALA A 44 1.47 -12.75 20.44
CA ALA A 44 0.63 -13.73 21.13
C ALA A 44 -0.10 -13.18 22.37
N GLY A 45 0.05 -11.89 22.69
CA GLY A 45 -0.61 -11.30 23.87
C GLY A 45 -2.13 -11.19 23.66
N GLU A 46 -2.90 -12.00 24.37
CA GLU A 46 -4.35 -12.03 24.26
C GLU A 46 -5.01 -11.09 25.27
N LYS A 47 -5.94 -10.28 24.79
CA LYS A 47 -6.83 -9.47 25.62
C LYS A 47 -8.10 -9.22 24.83
N THR A 48 -9.16 -9.93 25.22
CA THR A 48 -10.51 -9.69 24.71
C THR A 48 -10.90 -8.24 24.94
N LEU A 49 -11.43 -7.60 23.90
CA LEU A 49 -11.89 -6.23 23.93
C LEU A 49 -13.41 -6.19 23.77
N ASN A 50 -14.06 -5.30 24.50
CA ASN A 50 -15.42 -4.91 24.16
C ASN A 50 -15.41 -4.02 22.90
N LEU A 51 -16.50 -4.01 22.14
CA LEU A 51 -16.58 -3.22 20.92
C LEU A 51 -16.43 -1.71 21.15
N TRP A 52 -16.89 -1.20 22.30
CA TRP A 52 -16.72 0.20 22.67
C TRP A 52 -15.27 0.57 23.03
N GLU A 53 -14.40 -0.41 23.33
CA GLU A 53 -12.97 -0.19 23.63
C GLU A 53 -12.11 -0.15 22.37
N VAL A 54 -12.61 -0.69 21.25
CA VAL A 54 -11.81 -0.92 20.03
C VAL A 54 -11.11 0.34 19.54
N GLU A 55 -11.82 1.47 19.44
CA GLU A 55 -11.24 2.69 18.91
C GLU A 55 -10.15 3.26 19.83
N GLN A 56 -10.37 3.22 21.15
CA GLN A 56 -9.35 3.63 22.12
C GLN A 56 -8.11 2.73 22.04
N GLN A 57 -8.30 1.41 21.94
CA GLN A 57 -7.18 0.47 21.83
C GLN A 57 -6.45 0.59 20.49
N ARG A 58 -7.18 0.90 19.41
CA ARG A 58 -6.60 1.19 18.10
C ARG A 58 -5.64 2.38 18.18
N GLN A 59 -6.09 3.49 18.77
CA GLN A 59 -5.26 4.68 18.97
C GLN A 59 -4.04 4.39 19.86
N TRP A 60 -4.24 3.65 20.94
CA TRP A 60 -3.16 3.28 21.85
C TRP A 60 -2.08 2.42 21.16
N VAL A 61 -2.48 1.38 20.42
CA VAL A 61 -1.55 0.53 19.64
C VAL A 61 -0.82 1.36 18.59
N TRP A 62 -1.51 2.27 17.90
CA TRP A 62 -0.90 3.15 16.91
C TRP A 62 0.15 4.09 17.52
N GLU A 63 -0.10 4.66 18.70
CA GLU A 63 0.89 5.50 19.39
C GLU A 63 2.13 4.70 19.83
N ILE A 64 1.96 3.44 20.27
CA ILE A 64 3.09 2.55 20.56
C ILE A 64 3.88 2.25 19.27
N TRP A 65 3.20 2.02 18.15
CA TRP A 65 3.84 1.83 16.85
C TRP A 65 4.65 3.06 16.43
N LYS A 66 4.08 4.26 16.57
CA LYS A 66 4.80 5.53 16.32
C LYS A 66 6.04 5.67 17.21
N ALA A 67 5.92 5.36 18.50
CA ALA A 67 7.05 5.41 19.43
C ALA A 67 8.16 4.42 19.05
N ALA A 68 7.80 3.17 18.71
CA ALA A 68 8.76 2.17 18.25
C ALA A 68 9.46 2.62 16.95
N ASN A 69 8.72 3.19 16.01
CA ASN A 69 9.27 3.77 14.79
C ASN A 69 10.20 4.94 15.06
N GLY A 70 9.88 5.82 16.02
CA GLY A 70 10.74 6.93 16.43
C GLY A 70 12.06 6.44 17.05
N ALA A 71 12.01 5.38 17.86
CA ALA A 71 13.17 4.81 18.54
C ALA A 71 14.03 3.91 17.65
N PHE A 72 13.47 3.35 16.57
CA PHE A 72 14.19 2.43 15.69
C PHE A 72 15.35 3.13 14.96
N ALA A 73 16.56 2.56 15.09
CA ALA A 73 17.79 3.10 14.54
C ALA A 73 17.88 2.87 13.03
N GLU A 74 17.53 3.89 12.26
CA GLU A 74 17.61 3.93 10.80
C GLU A 74 17.64 5.39 10.34
N GLU A 75 17.97 5.62 9.06
CA GLU A 75 17.84 6.96 8.48
C GLU A 75 16.36 7.35 8.40
N LYS A 76 15.99 8.49 8.98
CA LYS A 76 14.64 9.05 8.93
C LYS A 76 14.45 9.96 7.73
N LEU A 77 13.19 10.20 7.35
CA LEU A 77 12.81 11.33 6.52
C LEU A 77 13.29 12.61 7.21
N ILE A 78 13.85 13.53 6.43
CA ILE A 78 14.19 14.86 6.92
C ILE A 78 12.92 15.64 7.30
N ASP A 79 13.08 16.70 8.08
CA ASP A 79 11.96 17.59 8.40
C ASP A 79 11.34 18.21 7.14
N LEU A 80 10.02 18.33 7.14
CA LEU A 80 9.29 18.99 6.05
C LEU A 80 9.63 20.48 5.99
N LYS A 81 10.09 20.90 4.82
CA LYS A 81 10.33 22.30 4.44
C LYS A 81 9.75 22.53 3.05
N PRO A 82 9.56 23.79 2.61
CA PRO A 82 9.16 24.06 1.23
C PRO A 82 10.06 23.33 0.23
N LEU A 83 9.42 22.66 -0.74
CA LEU A 83 10.09 21.81 -1.72
C LEU A 83 11.12 22.63 -2.52
N SER A 84 12.39 22.24 -2.41
CA SER A 84 13.53 22.91 -3.03
C SER A 84 14.72 21.97 -3.17
N ALA A 85 15.80 22.42 -3.82
CA ALA A 85 17.04 21.64 -3.91
C ALA A 85 17.68 21.38 -2.53
N THR A 86 17.36 22.24 -1.54
CA THR A 86 17.88 22.13 -0.17
C THR A 86 17.03 21.24 0.75
N SER A 87 15.80 20.92 0.35
CA SER A 87 14.95 19.97 1.07
C SER A 87 15.27 18.54 0.60
N SER A 88 16.54 18.14 0.76
CA SER A 88 17.06 16.85 0.29
C SER A 88 17.68 16.02 1.41
N GLY A 89 17.50 14.71 1.30
CA GLY A 89 18.08 13.69 2.17
C GLY A 89 18.68 12.55 1.36
N ARG A 90 19.13 11.51 2.04
CA ARG A 90 19.60 10.28 1.41
C ARG A 90 19.24 9.07 2.26
N TRP A 91 19.03 7.93 1.61
CA TRP A 91 18.98 6.62 2.26
C TRP A 91 20.02 5.70 1.65
N VAL A 92 20.69 4.91 2.50
CA VAL A 92 21.51 3.79 2.08
C VAL A 92 20.62 2.56 2.05
N LEU A 93 20.47 1.95 0.88
CA LEU A 93 19.69 0.73 0.72
C LEU A 93 20.54 -0.49 1.14
N PRO A 94 19.92 -1.57 1.63
CA PRO A 94 20.66 -2.75 2.07
C PRO A 94 21.53 -3.35 0.97
N GLU A 95 22.81 -3.60 1.29
CA GLU A 95 23.80 -4.14 0.35
C GLU A 95 23.38 -5.52 -0.21
N SER A 96 22.64 -6.30 0.57
CA SER A 96 22.08 -7.59 0.15
C SER A 96 21.00 -7.48 -0.92
N LEU A 97 20.41 -6.29 -1.11
CA LEU A 97 19.39 -6.03 -2.12
C LEU A 97 20.00 -5.36 -3.35
N GLU A 98 20.89 -4.40 -3.16
CA GLU A 98 21.59 -3.68 -4.21
C GLU A 98 22.91 -3.12 -3.66
N ARG A 99 24.04 -3.51 -4.27
CA ARG A 99 25.37 -3.11 -3.78
C ARG A 99 25.60 -1.61 -3.97
N ASP A 100 26.23 -0.97 -2.99
CA ASP A 100 26.62 0.44 -3.02
C ASP A 100 25.45 1.43 -3.30
N ALA A 101 24.21 1.02 -2.99
CA ALA A 101 23.01 1.75 -3.34
C ALA A 101 22.70 2.90 -2.37
N ILE A 102 23.02 4.12 -2.79
CA ILE A 102 22.63 5.36 -2.10
C ILE A 102 21.51 6.02 -2.90
N MET A 103 20.36 6.24 -2.26
CA MET A 103 19.19 6.93 -2.82
C MET A 103 19.08 8.35 -2.26
N PRO A 104 19.62 9.38 -2.93
CA PRO A 104 19.23 10.75 -2.68
C PRO A 104 17.74 10.95 -2.93
N TYR A 105 17.10 11.84 -2.18
CA TYR A 105 15.71 12.22 -2.42
C TYR A 105 15.46 13.68 -2.07
N TYR A 106 14.48 14.31 -2.72
CA TYR A 106 13.85 15.52 -2.22
C TYR A 106 12.60 15.13 -1.41
N TRP A 107 12.40 15.81 -0.29
CA TRP A 107 11.22 15.68 0.58
C TRP A 107 10.77 17.07 1.02
N GLY A 108 9.59 17.51 0.60
CA GLY A 108 9.15 18.87 0.91
C GLY A 108 7.71 19.18 0.55
N THR A 109 7.21 20.29 1.11
CA THR A 109 5.83 20.76 0.94
C THR A 109 5.68 21.69 -0.26
N LYS A 110 4.48 21.69 -0.84
CA LYS A 110 3.96 22.75 -1.69
C LYS A 110 2.75 23.39 -1.01
N GLY A 111 2.67 24.70 -1.06
CA GLY A 111 1.67 25.47 -0.31
C GLY A 111 2.04 25.65 1.17
N ASP A 112 1.44 26.64 1.81
CA ASP A 112 1.85 27.12 3.13
C ASP A 112 1.06 26.51 4.30
N ASN A 113 -0.08 25.87 4.01
CA ASN A 113 -1.01 25.39 5.03
C ASN A 113 -1.20 23.87 4.95
N LYS A 114 -0.92 23.19 6.07
CA LYS A 114 -1.23 21.76 6.26
C LYS A 114 -2.75 21.58 6.37
N PRO A 115 -3.38 20.73 5.53
CA PRO A 115 -4.79 20.38 5.71
C PRO A 115 -5.02 19.63 7.03
N LYS A 116 -6.25 19.70 7.57
CA LYS A 116 -6.62 19.06 8.84
C LYS A 116 -6.31 17.56 8.86
N GLU A 117 -6.64 16.87 7.77
CA GLU A 117 -6.45 15.42 7.62
C GLU A 117 -4.98 15.06 7.27
N GLY A 118 -4.11 16.05 7.02
CA GLY A 118 -2.73 15.87 6.57
C GLY A 118 -2.50 16.31 5.12
N PHE A 119 -1.25 16.34 4.69
CA PHE A 119 -0.90 16.61 3.30
C PHE A 119 -1.14 15.39 2.42
N PRO A 120 -1.71 15.55 1.21
CA PRO A 120 -1.58 14.57 0.15
C PRO A 120 -0.09 14.30 -0.15
N LEU A 121 0.30 13.03 -0.28
CA LEU A 121 1.67 12.62 -0.61
C LEU A 121 1.78 12.17 -2.07
N TYR A 122 2.74 12.74 -2.79
CA TYR A 122 3.09 12.38 -4.16
C TYR A 122 4.49 11.76 -4.23
N LEU A 123 4.58 10.51 -4.68
CA LEU A 123 5.83 9.86 -5.08
C LEU A 123 6.03 10.04 -6.58
N TYR A 124 7.02 10.85 -6.98
CA TYR A 124 7.38 11.06 -8.38
C TYR A 124 8.61 10.23 -8.76
N LEU A 125 8.53 9.48 -9.86
CA LEU A 125 9.61 8.66 -10.40
C LEU A 125 10.12 9.23 -11.74
N HIS A 126 11.43 9.43 -11.87
CA HIS A 126 12.05 10.01 -13.06
C HIS A 126 12.35 8.97 -14.16
N GLY A 127 12.75 9.43 -15.36
CA GLY A 127 13.08 8.58 -16.51
C GLY A 127 14.49 8.00 -16.44
N SER A 128 14.91 7.27 -17.48
CA SER A 128 16.20 6.54 -17.50
C SER A 128 17.40 7.32 -18.07
N GLY A 129 17.36 8.65 -18.12
CA GLY A 129 18.51 9.48 -18.50
C GLY A 129 19.62 9.52 -17.43
N ASP A 130 20.61 10.41 -17.58
CA ASP A 130 21.61 10.67 -16.52
C ASP A 130 20.87 10.98 -15.21
N LYS A 131 21.11 10.17 -14.19
CA LYS A 131 20.32 10.22 -12.96
C LYS A 131 20.34 11.59 -12.25
N ARG A 132 21.42 12.39 -12.41
CA ARG A 132 21.49 13.74 -11.80
C ARG A 132 20.62 14.72 -12.56
N GLN A 133 20.63 14.67 -13.88
CA GLN A 133 19.78 15.51 -14.72
C GLN A 133 18.30 15.14 -14.56
N GLU A 134 17.97 13.85 -14.56
CA GLU A 134 16.62 13.34 -14.35
C GLU A 134 16.06 13.77 -12.99
N TRP A 135 16.85 13.64 -11.92
CA TRP A 135 16.43 14.03 -10.58
C TRP A 135 16.20 15.56 -10.45
N ALA A 136 17.09 16.38 -11.01
CA ALA A 136 16.93 17.84 -11.04
C ALA A 136 15.71 18.28 -11.87
N THR A 137 15.47 17.58 -12.98
CA THR A 137 14.27 17.80 -13.82
C THR A 137 13.00 17.42 -13.06
N GLY A 138 13.03 16.30 -12.31
CA GLY A 138 11.93 15.87 -11.45
C GLY A 138 11.52 16.94 -10.44
N LEU A 139 12.47 17.57 -9.76
CA LEU A 139 12.20 18.71 -8.86
C LEU A 139 11.53 19.88 -9.61
N THR A 140 12.03 20.23 -10.78
CA THR A 140 11.48 21.31 -11.61
C THR A 140 10.04 21.01 -12.06
N LEU A 141 9.73 19.77 -12.39
CA LEU A 141 8.38 19.35 -12.77
C LEU A 141 7.44 19.36 -11.56
N CYS A 142 7.87 18.76 -10.44
CA CYS A 142 7.06 18.62 -9.24
C CYS A 142 6.67 19.98 -8.64
N THR A 143 7.52 20.99 -8.74
CA THR A 143 7.19 22.36 -8.32
C THR A 143 6.13 23.04 -9.18
N ARG A 144 5.91 22.59 -10.43
CA ARG A 144 4.98 23.20 -11.40
C ARG A 144 3.62 22.52 -11.49
N PHE A 145 3.50 21.27 -11.06
CA PHE A 145 2.22 20.56 -11.06
C PHE A 145 1.18 21.26 -10.17
N ASP A 146 -0.09 21.24 -10.57
CA ASP A 146 -1.18 21.88 -9.80
C ASP A 146 -1.84 20.89 -8.84
N ASP A 147 -1.23 20.74 -7.66
CA ASP A 147 -1.65 19.81 -6.60
C ASP A 147 -1.45 20.35 -5.19
N ALA A 148 -1.08 21.63 -5.05
CA ALA A 148 -0.91 22.24 -3.74
C ALA A 148 -2.27 22.39 -3.01
N PRO A 149 -2.31 22.25 -1.67
CA PRO A 149 -1.20 21.88 -0.79
C PRO A 149 -0.86 20.39 -0.89
N SER A 150 0.44 20.05 -0.88
CA SER A 150 0.92 18.67 -1.02
C SER A 150 2.32 18.47 -0.43
N VAL A 151 2.72 17.21 -0.25
CA VAL A 151 4.09 16.80 0.03
C VAL A 151 4.60 15.94 -1.13
N TYR A 152 5.86 16.13 -1.49
CA TYR A 152 6.53 15.34 -2.52
C TYR A 152 7.67 14.51 -1.94
N PHE A 153 7.77 13.27 -2.39
CA PHE A 153 9.00 12.47 -2.35
C PHE A 153 9.51 12.27 -3.79
N ILE A 154 10.72 12.73 -4.06
CA ILE A 154 11.33 12.71 -5.40
C ILE A 154 12.70 12.02 -5.26
N PRO A 155 12.80 10.70 -5.46
CA PRO A 155 14.06 9.98 -5.38
C PRO A 155 14.91 10.17 -6.64
N GLN A 156 16.22 10.07 -6.47
CA GLN A 156 17.14 9.72 -7.54
C GLN A 156 17.35 8.21 -7.53
N ILE A 157 17.40 7.57 -8.71
CA ILE A 157 17.73 6.15 -8.79
C ILE A 157 19.13 5.90 -8.17
N PRO A 158 19.33 4.86 -7.34
CA PRO A 158 20.61 4.66 -6.66
C PRO A 158 21.74 4.32 -7.64
N ASN A 159 21.53 3.30 -8.47
CA ASN A 159 22.46 2.84 -9.48
C ASN A 159 21.81 2.79 -10.88
N GLU A 160 22.64 2.97 -11.90
CA GLU A 160 22.24 2.88 -13.31
C GLU A 160 22.47 1.45 -13.84
N GLY A 161 22.28 1.23 -15.15
CA GLY A 161 22.44 -0.10 -15.77
C GLY A 161 21.28 -1.04 -15.42
N GLU A 162 21.58 -2.27 -15.04
CA GLU A 162 20.57 -3.29 -14.69
C GLU A 162 19.71 -2.90 -13.47
N TYR A 163 20.20 -1.98 -12.64
CA TYR A 163 19.49 -1.45 -11.47
C TYR A 163 18.55 -0.28 -11.77
N TYR A 164 18.49 0.19 -13.02
CA TYR A 164 17.67 1.36 -13.39
C TYR A 164 16.19 0.97 -13.57
N ARG A 165 15.59 0.35 -12.55
CA ARG A 165 14.19 -0.09 -12.53
C ARG A 165 13.56 0.21 -11.17
N TRP A 166 12.55 1.10 -11.13
CA TRP A 166 11.92 1.51 -9.88
C TRP A 166 11.17 0.41 -9.11
N TRP A 167 10.84 -0.69 -9.79
CA TRP A 167 10.09 -1.80 -9.23
C TRP A 167 10.96 -2.88 -8.56
N GLN A 168 12.30 -2.80 -8.65
CA GLN A 168 13.19 -3.80 -8.04
C GLN A 168 13.14 -3.79 -6.50
N LYS A 169 13.48 -4.92 -5.89
CA LYS A 169 13.36 -5.21 -4.45
C LYS A 169 14.04 -4.18 -3.55
N ALA A 170 15.18 -3.62 -3.96
CA ALA A 170 15.87 -2.57 -3.21
C ALA A 170 15.06 -1.27 -3.17
N LYS A 171 14.44 -0.89 -4.30
CA LYS A 171 13.54 0.27 -4.38
C LYS A 171 12.23 -0.01 -3.63
N GLN A 172 11.71 -1.24 -3.70
CA GLN A 172 10.56 -1.65 -2.87
C GLN A 172 10.84 -1.53 -1.36
N PHE A 173 12.06 -1.84 -0.88
CA PHE A 173 12.46 -1.55 0.51
C PHE A 173 12.35 -0.06 0.85
N ALA A 174 12.78 0.82 -0.07
CA ALA A 174 12.63 2.27 0.10
C ALA A 174 11.15 2.71 0.10
N TRP A 175 10.29 2.08 -0.71
CA TRP A 175 8.85 2.38 -0.73
C TRP A 175 8.16 1.98 0.56
N GLU A 176 8.40 0.79 1.09
CA GLU A 176 7.84 0.36 2.37
C GLU A 176 8.35 1.23 3.54
N LYS A 177 9.63 1.64 3.49
CA LYS A 177 10.20 2.62 4.43
C LYS A 177 9.53 3.98 4.31
N LEU A 178 9.31 4.49 3.10
CA LEU A 178 8.61 5.76 2.83
C LEU A 178 7.18 5.71 3.37
N LEU A 179 6.40 4.69 3.01
CA LEU A 179 5.02 4.54 3.46
C LEU A 179 4.96 4.54 5.00
N ARG A 180 5.77 3.69 5.65
CA ARG A 180 5.82 3.60 7.12
C ARG A 180 6.19 4.94 7.75
N GLN A 181 7.29 5.57 7.34
CA GLN A 181 7.74 6.82 7.95
C GLN A 181 6.81 8.00 7.66
N ALA A 182 6.18 8.05 6.47
CA ALA A 182 5.20 9.06 6.11
C ALA A 182 3.94 8.96 6.99
N LEU A 183 3.41 7.75 7.18
CA LEU A 183 2.17 7.52 7.94
C LEU A 183 2.36 7.78 9.43
N VAL A 184 3.47 7.32 10.04
CA VAL A 184 3.75 7.56 11.46
C VAL A 184 4.10 9.02 11.79
N SER A 185 4.46 9.83 10.78
CA SER A 185 4.78 11.25 10.98
C SER A 185 3.58 12.09 11.44
N GLY A 186 2.35 11.63 11.15
CA GLY A 186 1.13 12.42 11.34
C GLY A 186 1.03 13.66 10.45
N GLN A 187 1.93 13.82 9.47
CA GLN A 187 1.94 14.95 8.54
C GLN A 187 1.19 14.67 7.24
N ILE A 188 1.05 13.40 6.88
CA ILE A 188 0.47 12.93 5.63
C ILE A 188 -0.95 12.41 5.87
N ASP A 189 -1.84 12.73 4.92
CA ASP A 189 -3.17 12.12 4.84
C ASP A 189 -3.02 10.68 4.30
N PRO A 190 -3.33 9.65 5.11
CA PRO A 190 -3.16 8.25 4.74
C PRO A 190 -4.02 7.84 3.53
N ASP A 191 -5.09 8.59 3.24
CA ASP A 191 -6.03 8.27 2.16
C ASP A 191 -5.78 9.10 0.90
N ARG A 192 -4.68 9.88 0.86
CA ARG A 192 -4.28 10.69 -0.30
C ARG A 192 -2.81 10.48 -0.65
N MET A 193 -2.48 9.23 -0.97
CA MET A 193 -1.15 8.86 -1.45
C MET A 193 -1.22 8.54 -2.95
N TYR A 194 -0.31 9.13 -3.72
CA TYR A 194 -0.27 8.97 -5.17
C TYR A 194 1.13 8.60 -5.65
N ILE A 195 1.20 7.76 -6.69
CA ILE A 195 2.44 7.41 -7.36
C ILE A 195 2.37 7.71 -8.85
N PHE A 196 3.40 8.32 -9.40
CA PHE A 196 3.42 8.68 -10.81
C PHE A 196 4.85 8.89 -11.30
N GLY A 197 5.05 8.94 -12.60
CA GLY A 197 6.37 9.11 -13.16
C GLY A 197 6.38 9.14 -14.67
N ILE A 198 7.54 9.46 -15.24
CA ILE A 198 7.72 9.64 -16.69
C ILE A 198 8.72 8.63 -17.21
N SER A 199 8.49 8.07 -18.41
CA SER A 199 9.40 7.13 -19.07
C SER A 199 9.64 5.91 -18.18
N GLU A 200 10.88 5.60 -17.77
CA GLU A 200 11.17 4.54 -16.78
C GLU A 200 10.32 4.69 -15.51
N GLY A 201 10.12 5.92 -15.02
CA GLY A 201 9.18 6.20 -13.94
C GLY A 201 7.71 5.91 -14.27
N GLY A 202 7.32 5.96 -15.54
CA GLY A 202 6.01 5.52 -16.02
C GLY A 202 5.84 4.00 -15.94
N TYR A 203 6.84 3.22 -16.37
CA TYR A 203 6.85 1.76 -16.18
C TYR A 203 6.82 1.39 -14.70
N GLY A 204 7.69 2.04 -13.91
CA GLY A 204 7.78 1.85 -12.46
C GLY A 204 6.46 2.13 -11.75
N SER A 205 5.89 3.31 -11.97
CA SER A 205 4.62 3.69 -11.33
C SER A 205 3.45 2.81 -11.78
N GLN A 206 3.45 2.28 -13.00
CA GLN A 206 2.42 1.33 -13.45
C GLN A 206 2.51 -0.01 -12.71
N ARG A 207 3.71 -0.59 -12.60
CA ARG A 207 3.91 -1.83 -11.83
C ARG A 207 3.57 -1.65 -10.35
N LEU A 208 4.09 -0.57 -9.77
CA LEU A 208 3.92 -0.27 -8.35
C LEU A 208 2.46 0.06 -8.01
N ALA A 209 1.69 0.63 -8.94
CA ALA A 209 0.25 0.83 -8.75
C ALA A 209 -0.46 -0.50 -8.46
N SER A 210 -0.26 -1.52 -9.28
CA SER A 210 -0.87 -2.85 -9.05
C SER A 210 -0.33 -3.56 -7.81
N PHE A 211 0.93 -3.30 -7.42
CA PHE A 211 1.57 -3.98 -6.28
C PHE A 211 1.25 -3.35 -4.91
N TYR A 212 1.00 -2.04 -4.88
CA TYR A 212 0.73 -1.26 -3.67
C TYR A 212 -0.64 -0.55 -3.68
N ALA A 213 -1.57 -0.96 -4.54
CA ALA A 213 -2.87 -0.31 -4.69
C ALA A 213 -3.63 -0.12 -3.36
N ASP A 214 -3.44 -0.99 -2.38
CA ASP A 214 -4.04 -0.88 -1.05
C ASP A 214 -3.52 0.30 -0.19
N TYR A 215 -2.48 1.00 -0.64
CA TYR A 215 -1.97 2.25 -0.03
C TYR A 215 -2.34 3.49 -0.81
N LEU A 216 -2.85 3.36 -2.04
CA LEU A 216 -2.92 4.46 -2.99
C LEU A 216 -4.35 4.97 -3.14
N ALA A 217 -4.49 6.28 -3.28
CA ALA A 217 -5.70 6.90 -3.81
C ALA A 217 -5.70 6.87 -5.36
N GLY A 218 -4.51 6.92 -5.96
CA GLY A 218 -4.37 6.74 -7.39
C GLY A 218 -2.94 6.72 -7.91
N ALA A 219 -2.81 6.38 -9.20
CA ALA A 219 -1.54 6.34 -9.91
C ALA A 219 -1.63 7.07 -11.25
N GLY A 220 -0.53 7.72 -11.65
CA GLY A 220 -0.46 8.52 -12.89
C GLY A 220 0.75 8.24 -13.81
N PRO A 221 1.06 7.00 -14.20
CA PRO A 221 2.07 6.71 -15.23
C PRO A 221 2.01 7.62 -16.47
N MET A 222 3.16 8.07 -16.97
CA MET A 222 3.26 8.85 -18.20
C MET A 222 4.39 8.34 -19.10
N ALA A 223 4.11 8.21 -20.40
CA ALA A 223 5.05 7.77 -21.42
C ALA A 223 5.82 6.49 -21.06
N GLY A 224 5.14 5.59 -20.35
CA GLY A 224 5.57 4.23 -20.02
C GLY A 224 4.67 3.21 -20.72
N GLY A 225 4.68 1.98 -20.23
CA GLY A 225 3.77 0.93 -20.70
C GLY A 225 4.29 -0.45 -20.33
N GLU A 226 3.62 -1.11 -19.39
CA GLU A 226 3.97 -2.46 -18.98
C GLU A 226 3.03 -3.51 -19.58
N PRO A 227 3.54 -4.67 -20.01
CA PRO A 227 2.69 -5.82 -20.25
C PRO A 227 1.88 -6.14 -18.98
N LEU A 228 0.57 -6.35 -19.12
CA LEU A 228 -0.36 -6.45 -17.97
C LEU A 228 -0.05 -7.61 -17.01
N LYS A 229 0.71 -8.62 -17.43
CA LYS A 229 1.22 -9.65 -16.50
C LYS A 229 2.14 -9.08 -15.40
N ASN A 230 2.77 -7.93 -15.63
CA ASN A 230 3.65 -7.25 -14.66
C ASN A 230 2.92 -6.19 -13.83
N ALA A 231 1.69 -5.84 -14.25
CA ALA A 231 0.83 -4.85 -13.61
C ALA A 231 -0.64 -5.26 -13.81
N PRO A 232 -1.13 -6.31 -13.10
CA PRO A 232 -2.49 -6.78 -13.23
C PRO A 232 -3.49 -5.64 -12.97
N PRO A 233 -4.39 -5.33 -13.92
CA PRO A 233 -5.31 -4.21 -13.79
C PRO A 233 -6.38 -4.43 -12.71
N GLU A 234 -6.70 -5.70 -12.41
CA GLU A 234 -7.67 -6.07 -11.38
C GLU A 234 -7.27 -5.59 -9.99
N ASN A 235 -5.96 -5.51 -9.71
CA ASN A 235 -5.46 -4.97 -8.44
C ASN A 235 -5.77 -3.49 -8.27
N CYS A 236 -6.01 -2.76 -9.36
CA CYS A 236 -6.34 -1.35 -9.36
C CYS A 236 -7.85 -1.07 -9.19
N ARG A 237 -8.67 -2.08 -8.86
CA ARG A 237 -10.14 -1.96 -8.69
C ARG A 237 -10.58 -0.72 -7.90
N ASN A 238 -9.88 -0.45 -6.80
CA ASN A 238 -10.27 0.55 -5.79
C ASN A 238 -9.44 1.84 -5.84
N ILE A 239 -8.62 2.04 -6.87
CA ILE A 239 -7.80 3.25 -7.01
C ILE A 239 -8.12 3.96 -8.32
N ALA A 240 -7.84 5.26 -8.38
CA ALA A 240 -7.86 5.99 -9.64
C ALA A 240 -6.59 5.72 -10.45
N PHE A 241 -6.72 5.37 -11.73
CA PHE A 241 -5.58 5.05 -12.60
C PHE A 241 -5.54 5.90 -13.87
N SER A 242 -4.52 6.75 -14.01
CA SER A 242 -4.25 7.48 -15.25
C SER A 242 -2.99 6.96 -15.94
N LEU A 243 -3.04 6.77 -17.26
CA LEU A 243 -1.87 6.47 -18.08
C LEU A 243 -1.91 7.32 -19.34
N LEU A 244 -0.98 8.28 -19.46
CA LEU A 244 -0.90 9.17 -20.61
C LEU A 244 0.35 8.88 -21.43
N THR A 245 0.19 8.55 -22.70
CA THR A 245 1.30 8.24 -23.60
C THR A 245 1.11 8.96 -24.93
N GLY A 246 2.19 9.39 -25.60
CA GLY A 246 2.07 9.96 -26.94
C GLY A 246 1.65 8.89 -27.96
N ALA A 247 0.71 9.20 -28.84
CA ALA A 247 0.23 8.26 -29.86
C ALA A 247 1.35 7.76 -30.80
N ASP A 248 2.37 8.59 -31.02
CA ASP A 248 3.53 8.30 -31.86
C ASP A 248 4.72 7.75 -31.06
N ASP A 249 4.56 7.53 -29.75
CA ASP A 249 5.60 7.00 -28.86
C ASP A 249 5.75 5.48 -28.99
N LYS A 250 6.32 5.04 -30.11
CA LYS A 250 6.44 3.62 -30.48
C LYS A 250 7.61 2.89 -29.83
N GLY A 251 8.57 3.62 -29.24
CA GLY A 251 9.75 2.99 -28.64
C GLY A 251 9.33 2.07 -27.49
N PHE A 252 9.88 0.85 -27.42
CA PHE A 252 9.49 -0.16 -26.43
C PHE A 252 7.98 -0.44 -26.38
N TYR A 253 7.28 -0.25 -27.50
CA TYR A 253 5.83 -0.51 -27.64
C TYR A 253 4.93 0.30 -26.68
N ARG A 254 5.38 1.44 -26.17
CA ARG A 254 4.63 2.20 -25.15
C ARG A 254 3.23 2.58 -25.58
N ASN A 255 3.06 3.05 -26.80
CA ASN A 255 1.72 3.35 -27.33
C ASN A 255 0.84 2.10 -27.42
N THR A 256 1.35 0.99 -27.97
CA THR A 256 0.65 -0.30 -28.08
C THR A 256 0.25 -0.84 -26.69
N LEU A 257 1.18 -0.87 -25.74
CA LEU A 257 0.93 -1.33 -24.38
C LEU A 257 -0.08 -0.41 -23.67
N THR A 258 -0.02 0.90 -23.90
CA THR A 258 -1.03 1.84 -23.38
C THR A 258 -2.42 1.52 -23.93
N SER A 259 -2.55 1.17 -25.22
CA SER A 259 -3.83 0.71 -25.78
C SER A 259 -4.33 -0.60 -25.15
N TYR A 260 -3.45 -1.54 -24.82
CA TYR A 260 -3.86 -2.77 -24.13
C TYR A 260 -4.33 -2.50 -22.70
N VAL A 261 -3.67 -1.57 -22.00
CA VAL A 261 -4.13 -1.10 -20.68
C VAL A 261 -5.49 -0.43 -20.80
N GLN A 262 -5.69 0.44 -21.82
CA GLN A 262 -6.96 1.10 -22.08
C GLN A 262 -8.10 0.09 -22.30
N GLU A 263 -7.88 -0.90 -23.17
CA GLU A 263 -8.84 -1.96 -23.46
C GLU A 263 -9.22 -2.73 -22.18
N ALA A 264 -8.23 -3.15 -21.39
CA ALA A 264 -8.46 -3.91 -20.18
C ALA A 264 -9.24 -3.13 -19.11
N PHE A 265 -8.84 -1.88 -18.84
CA PHE A 265 -9.55 -1.03 -17.86
C PHE A 265 -10.95 -0.66 -18.34
N GLN A 266 -11.15 -0.38 -19.63
CA GLN A 266 -12.47 -0.13 -20.19
C GLN A 266 -13.37 -1.36 -20.04
N GLN A 267 -12.86 -2.56 -20.30
CA GLN A 267 -13.62 -3.80 -20.13
C GLN A 267 -14.00 -4.02 -18.66
N LEU A 268 -13.05 -3.90 -17.73
CA LEU A 268 -13.28 -4.06 -16.29
C LEU A 268 -14.29 -3.03 -15.77
N HIS A 269 -14.14 -1.76 -16.14
CA HIS A 269 -15.08 -0.70 -15.75
C HIS A 269 -16.47 -0.90 -16.36
N THR A 270 -16.58 -1.43 -17.59
CA THR A 270 -17.89 -1.74 -18.18
C THR A 270 -18.61 -2.87 -17.43
N GLN A 271 -17.85 -3.83 -16.88
CA GLN A 271 -18.38 -4.91 -16.06
C GLN A 271 -18.73 -4.44 -14.63
N ASP A 272 -18.02 -3.42 -14.14
CA ASP A 272 -18.21 -2.86 -12.80
C ASP A 272 -18.03 -1.33 -12.80
N PRO A 273 -19.10 -0.57 -13.14
CA PRO A 273 -19.02 0.89 -13.38
C PRO A 273 -18.70 1.73 -12.15
N GLU A 274 -18.82 1.18 -10.94
CA GLU A 274 -18.48 1.90 -9.71
C GLU A 274 -16.97 1.81 -9.39
N HIS A 275 -16.24 0.93 -10.07
CA HIS A 275 -14.82 0.64 -9.82
C HIS A 275 -13.96 0.96 -11.04
N PHE A 276 -12.64 0.76 -10.92
CA PHE A 276 -11.67 0.97 -12.01
C PHE A 276 -11.74 2.39 -12.60
N ALA A 277 -11.87 3.41 -11.77
CA ALA A 277 -11.85 4.81 -12.20
C ALA A 277 -10.55 5.09 -12.98
N HIS A 278 -10.65 5.44 -14.26
CA HIS A 278 -9.46 5.54 -15.11
C HIS A 278 -9.48 6.69 -16.11
N ARG A 279 -8.28 7.14 -16.47
CA ARG A 279 -8.01 8.08 -17.57
C ARG A 279 -6.79 7.62 -18.35
N ILE A 280 -7.01 6.78 -19.36
CA ILE A 280 -5.95 6.15 -20.16
C ILE A 280 -6.07 6.65 -21.59
N GLU A 281 -5.03 7.32 -22.10
CA GLU A 281 -5.12 8.05 -23.35
C GLU A 281 -3.81 7.97 -24.16
N LEU A 282 -3.97 7.83 -25.48
CA LEU A 282 -2.95 8.12 -26.47
C LEU A 282 -3.12 9.55 -26.98
N ILE A 283 -2.14 10.41 -26.71
CA ILE A 283 -2.20 11.84 -27.04
C ILE A 283 -1.82 12.03 -28.52
N PRO A 284 -2.74 12.52 -29.38
CA PRO A 284 -2.48 12.63 -30.82
C PRO A 284 -1.31 13.56 -31.17
N GLY A 285 -0.49 13.14 -32.13
CA GLY A 285 0.64 13.92 -32.65
C GLY A 285 1.80 14.12 -31.66
N LYS A 286 1.84 13.36 -30.57
CA LYS A 286 2.92 13.39 -29.58
C LYS A 286 3.72 12.10 -29.61
N GLY A 287 5.05 12.24 -29.56
CA GLY A 287 5.98 11.15 -29.32
C GLY A 287 6.26 10.98 -27.83
N HIS A 288 7.51 10.74 -27.45
CA HIS A 288 7.87 10.48 -26.05
C HIS A 288 7.53 11.62 -25.08
N SER A 289 7.70 12.86 -25.52
CA SER A 289 7.31 14.02 -24.72
C SER A 289 5.85 14.39 -24.97
N ILE A 290 5.09 14.48 -23.88
CA ILE A 290 3.70 14.92 -23.84
C ILE A 290 3.54 16.10 -22.89
N ASP A 291 2.34 16.67 -22.80
CA ASP A 291 2.01 17.57 -21.70
C ASP A 291 1.72 16.76 -20.43
N TYR A 292 2.63 16.83 -19.45
CA TYR A 292 2.51 16.10 -18.18
C TYR A 292 1.57 16.79 -17.19
N ARG A 293 1.30 18.09 -17.36
CA ARG A 293 0.58 18.93 -16.38
C ARG A 293 -0.81 18.39 -15.99
N PRO A 294 -1.60 17.75 -16.88
CA PRO A 294 -2.93 17.25 -16.53
C PRO A 294 -2.96 16.09 -15.53
N THR A 295 -1.84 15.46 -15.17
CA THR A 295 -1.82 14.24 -14.33
C THR A 295 -2.21 14.51 -12.88
N THR A 296 -1.49 15.38 -12.15
CA THR A 296 -1.77 15.59 -10.72
C THR A 296 -3.09 16.33 -10.43
N PRO A 297 -3.60 17.25 -11.29
CA PRO A 297 -4.93 17.84 -11.09
C PRO A 297 -6.08 16.84 -11.21
N TRP A 298 -5.88 15.74 -11.94
CA TRP A 298 -6.83 14.63 -11.99
C TRP A 298 -6.68 13.74 -10.76
N LEU A 299 -5.46 13.33 -10.42
CA LEU A 299 -5.19 12.48 -9.25
C LEU A 299 -5.73 13.08 -7.94
N LYS A 300 -5.55 14.40 -7.71
CA LYS A 300 -5.97 15.06 -6.46
C LYS A 300 -7.48 15.01 -6.18
N GLN A 301 -8.28 14.66 -7.18
CA GLN A 301 -9.74 14.52 -7.06
C GLN A 301 -10.15 13.20 -6.38
N HIS A 302 -9.23 12.23 -6.28
CA HIS A 302 -9.51 10.90 -5.76
C HIS A 302 -8.98 10.71 -4.35
N VAL A 303 -9.71 9.96 -3.54
CA VAL A 303 -9.39 9.61 -2.15
C VAL A 303 -9.49 8.11 -2.03
N ARG A 304 -8.55 7.49 -1.33
CA ARG A 304 -8.55 6.05 -1.07
C ARG A 304 -9.73 5.68 -0.19
N ASN A 305 -10.35 4.55 -0.48
CA ASN A 305 -11.17 3.84 0.51
C ASN A 305 -10.27 2.80 1.21
N PRO A 306 -9.92 2.96 2.50
CA PRO A 306 -9.08 1.99 3.20
C PRO A 306 -9.81 0.67 3.56
N HIS A 307 -11.15 0.66 3.49
CA HIS A 307 -12.00 -0.49 3.83
C HIS A 307 -13.00 -0.83 2.70
N PRO A 308 -12.54 -1.11 1.47
CA PRO A 308 -13.44 -1.47 0.39
C PRO A 308 -14.11 -2.81 0.68
N LYS A 309 -15.40 -2.91 0.34
CA LYS A 309 -16.19 -4.14 0.47
C LYS A 309 -16.01 -5.08 -0.72
N TYR A 310 -15.46 -4.58 -1.83
CA TYR A 310 -15.10 -5.37 -2.99
C TYR A 310 -13.61 -5.23 -3.27
N VAL A 311 -12.87 -6.32 -3.15
CA VAL A 311 -11.42 -6.37 -3.39
C VAL A 311 -11.13 -7.43 -4.43
N THR A 312 -10.27 -7.10 -5.40
CA THR A 312 -9.60 -8.12 -6.22
C THR A 312 -8.11 -7.93 -6.07
N TRP A 313 -7.42 -9.03 -5.78
CA TRP A 313 -5.97 -9.08 -5.64
C TRP A 313 -5.43 -10.30 -6.36
N GLU A 314 -4.79 -10.09 -7.50
CA GLU A 314 -3.83 -11.02 -8.06
C GLU A 314 -2.51 -10.88 -7.31
N ASP A 315 -2.12 -11.93 -6.60
CA ASP A 315 -0.82 -12.06 -5.98
C ASP A 315 0.19 -12.56 -7.02
N TYR A 316 1.12 -11.67 -7.40
CA TYR A 316 2.14 -11.91 -8.41
C TYR A 316 3.53 -11.50 -7.93
N GLU A 317 4.53 -12.09 -8.56
CA GLU A 317 5.94 -11.90 -8.23
C GLU A 317 6.47 -10.59 -8.83
N MET A 318 7.23 -9.82 -8.05
CA MET A 318 7.98 -8.65 -8.51
C MET A 318 9.39 -8.59 -7.90
N ASP A 319 10.39 -8.89 -8.71
CA ASP A 319 11.82 -8.98 -8.35
C ASP A 319 12.14 -9.99 -7.21
N GLY A 320 11.62 -11.20 -7.33
CA GLY A 320 11.68 -12.29 -6.37
C GLY A 320 10.77 -12.11 -5.15
N ARG A 321 9.88 -11.10 -5.15
CA ARG A 321 9.04 -10.78 -4.00
C ARG A 321 7.55 -10.93 -4.30
N HIS A 322 6.82 -11.40 -3.29
CA HIS A 322 5.36 -11.34 -3.23
C HIS A 322 4.93 -10.46 -2.06
N ARG A 323 3.79 -9.79 -2.21
CA ARG A 323 3.14 -9.10 -1.10
C ARG A 323 2.55 -10.15 -0.16
N GLN A 324 2.70 -9.94 1.13
CA GLN A 324 2.09 -10.82 2.13
C GLN A 324 0.67 -10.39 2.50
N GLY A 325 0.22 -9.20 2.10
CA GLY A 325 -1.12 -8.73 2.38
C GLY A 325 -1.54 -7.60 1.46
N PHE A 326 -2.85 -7.44 1.34
CA PHE A 326 -3.51 -6.48 0.46
C PHE A 326 -4.90 -6.15 1.03
N TYR A 327 -5.15 -4.87 1.32
CA TYR A 327 -6.30 -4.42 2.13
C TYR A 327 -6.38 -5.18 3.47
N ASN A 328 -7.46 -5.94 3.69
CA ASN A 328 -7.71 -6.73 4.89
C ASN A 328 -7.37 -8.24 4.72
N LEU A 329 -6.76 -8.61 3.60
CA LEU A 329 -6.30 -9.97 3.32
C LEU A 329 -4.83 -10.10 3.72
N TYR A 330 -4.49 -11.17 4.45
CA TYR A 330 -3.11 -11.49 4.84
C TYR A 330 -2.81 -12.96 4.57
N LEU A 331 -1.71 -13.23 3.88
CA LEU A 331 -1.18 -14.56 3.59
C LEU A 331 -0.01 -14.85 4.53
N PRO A 332 -0.24 -15.57 5.66
CA PRO A 332 0.84 -15.89 6.59
C PRO A 332 1.88 -16.83 5.98
N GLU A 333 1.44 -17.69 5.07
CA GLU A 333 2.26 -18.68 4.39
C GLU A 333 1.85 -18.73 2.91
N ARG A 334 2.83 -18.95 2.03
CA ARG A 334 2.58 -19.31 0.64
C ARG A 334 2.88 -20.79 0.45
N THR A 335 1.88 -21.53 -0.05
CA THR A 335 2.02 -22.95 -0.38
C THR A 335 2.79 -23.16 -1.68
N ASP A 336 2.80 -22.19 -2.60
CA ASP A 336 3.56 -22.19 -3.86
C ASP A 336 4.24 -20.82 -4.07
N ASN A 337 5.56 -20.83 -4.28
CA ASN A 337 6.37 -19.64 -4.51
C ASN A 337 6.47 -19.25 -6.00
N THR A 338 5.86 -20.03 -6.90
CA THR A 338 5.94 -19.83 -8.36
C THR A 338 4.58 -19.52 -9.00
N GLY A 339 3.49 -20.08 -8.45
CA GLY A 339 2.13 -19.84 -8.93
C GLY A 339 1.57 -18.47 -8.58
N ARG A 340 0.62 -17.99 -9.39
CA ARG A 340 -0.19 -16.80 -9.12
C ARG A 340 -1.56 -17.21 -8.63
N LYS A 341 -2.07 -16.52 -7.62
CA LYS A 341 -3.46 -16.68 -7.16
C LYS A 341 -4.18 -15.35 -7.23
N ARG A 342 -5.45 -15.38 -7.61
CA ARG A 342 -6.38 -14.27 -7.53
C ARG A 342 -7.30 -14.48 -6.34
N TYR A 343 -7.40 -13.48 -5.48
CA TYR A 343 -8.35 -13.39 -4.37
C TYR A 343 -9.36 -12.31 -4.70
N GLU A 344 -10.62 -12.70 -4.89
CA GLU A 344 -11.73 -11.79 -5.09
C GLU A 344 -12.67 -11.88 -3.89
N MET A 345 -12.76 -10.79 -3.12
CA MET A 345 -13.55 -10.70 -1.90
C MET A 345 -14.71 -9.75 -2.13
N ASN A 346 -15.94 -10.20 -1.84
CA ASN A 346 -17.13 -9.36 -1.80
C ASN A 346 -17.81 -9.46 -0.44
N ILE A 347 -18.12 -8.32 0.18
CA ILE A 347 -18.80 -8.23 1.47
C ILE A 347 -20.19 -7.63 1.27
N THR A 348 -21.21 -8.44 1.55
CA THR A 348 -22.62 -8.03 1.57
C THR A 348 -23.17 -8.28 2.96
N ASP A 349 -23.56 -7.20 3.65
CA ASP A 349 -23.93 -7.22 5.07
C ASP A 349 -22.84 -7.88 5.93
N ASN A 350 -23.16 -9.03 6.54
CA ASN A 350 -22.26 -9.84 7.36
C ASN A 350 -21.81 -11.14 6.65
N THR A 351 -21.97 -11.19 5.33
CA THR A 351 -21.51 -12.32 4.50
C THR A 351 -20.33 -11.89 3.66
N ILE A 352 -19.24 -12.64 3.76
CA ILE A 352 -18.01 -12.42 3.02
C ILE A 352 -17.82 -13.60 2.06
N ALA A 353 -17.89 -13.33 0.76
CA ALA A 353 -17.63 -14.32 -0.27
C ALA A 353 -16.21 -14.13 -0.82
N LEU A 354 -15.40 -15.18 -0.74
CA LEU A 354 -14.07 -15.26 -1.34
C LEU A 354 -14.11 -16.20 -2.54
N GLN A 355 -13.80 -15.69 -3.71
CA GLN A 355 -13.45 -16.49 -4.89
C GLN A 355 -11.93 -16.48 -5.02
N ILE A 356 -11.34 -17.68 -5.04
CA ILE A 356 -9.90 -17.87 -5.01
C ILE A 356 -9.52 -18.78 -6.17
N ASP A 357 -8.72 -18.26 -7.10
CA ASP A 357 -8.37 -18.95 -8.33
C ASP A 357 -6.86 -19.02 -8.51
N ASP A 358 -6.37 -20.15 -9.01
CA ASP A 358 -5.05 -20.23 -9.63
C ASP A 358 -5.10 -19.55 -11.00
N VAL A 359 -4.11 -18.69 -11.27
CA VAL A 359 -4.07 -17.86 -12.48
C VAL A 359 -2.98 -18.35 -13.42
N ALA A 360 -3.37 -18.74 -14.62
CA ALA A 360 -2.45 -19.05 -15.71
C ALA A 360 -2.55 -17.99 -16.81
N TYR A 361 -1.40 -17.61 -17.37
CA TYR A 361 -1.31 -16.68 -18.49
C TYR A 361 -0.96 -17.45 -19.76
N GLU A 362 -1.76 -17.26 -20.81
CA GLU A 362 -1.46 -17.68 -22.16
C GLU A 362 -1.01 -16.46 -22.96
N THR A 363 0.22 -16.49 -23.48
CA THR A 363 0.71 -15.43 -24.36
C THR A 363 0.02 -15.52 -25.71
N ILE A 364 -0.75 -14.50 -26.07
CA ILE A 364 -1.49 -14.42 -27.35
C ILE A 364 -0.81 -13.50 -28.36
N GLU A 365 0.12 -12.67 -27.90
CA GLU A 365 0.93 -11.83 -28.77
C GLU A 365 2.35 -11.72 -28.22
N THR A 366 3.31 -12.01 -29.09
CA THR A 366 4.74 -11.89 -28.83
C THR A 366 5.37 -11.01 -29.90
N ASP A 367 6.23 -10.10 -29.48
CA ASP A 367 7.04 -9.30 -30.39
C ASP A 367 7.96 -10.20 -31.25
N PRO A 368 7.94 -10.06 -32.58
CA PRO A 368 8.73 -10.92 -33.47
C PRO A 368 10.24 -10.66 -33.41
N HIS A 369 10.70 -9.53 -32.87
CA HIS A 369 12.12 -9.15 -32.93
C HIS A 369 12.92 -9.61 -31.70
N TRP A 370 12.36 -9.41 -30.51
CA TRP A 370 12.99 -9.68 -29.22
C TRP A 370 12.31 -10.81 -28.44
N GLY A 371 11.19 -11.33 -28.93
CA GLY A 371 10.44 -12.39 -28.25
C GLY A 371 9.73 -11.91 -26.98
N ILE A 372 9.48 -10.60 -26.86
CA ILE A 372 8.81 -10.03 -25.68
C ILE A 372 7.34 -10.41 -25.73
N GLU A 373 6.83 -11.03 -24.67
CA GLU A 373 5.41 -11.32 -24.53
C GLU A 373 4.64 -10.03 -24.22
N MET A 374 3.72 -9.66 -25.10
CA MET A 374 3.07 -8.33 -25.11
C MET A 374 1.64 -8.37 -24.59
N LYS A 375 0.86 -9.37 -25.02
CA LYS A 375 -0.57 -9.50 -24.70
C LYS A 375 -0.87 -10.92 -24.26
N PHE A 376 -1.78 -11.04 -23.30
CA PHE A 376 -2.07 -12.31 -22.64
C PHE A 376 -3.56 -12.54 -22.49
N LYS A 377 -3.94 -13.81 -22.48
CA LYS A 377 -5.24 -14.29 -22.02
C LYS A 377 -5.06 -14.96 -20.66
N LYS A 378 -5.90 -14.60 -19.69
CA LYS A 378 -5.90 -15.23 -18.36
C LYS A 378 -6.86 -16.42 -18.34
N HIS A 379 -6.44 -17.47 -17.66
CA HIS A 379 -7.24 -18.64 -17.33
C HIS A 379 -7.31 -18.78 -15.82
N TYR A 380 -8.52 -18.92 -15.30
CA TYR A 380 -8.80 -19.04 -13.87
C TYR A 380 -9.30 -20.45 -13.58
N THR A 381 -8.66 -21.11 -12.61
CA THR A 381 -9.13 -22.40 -12.08
C THR A 381 -9.39 -22.23 -10.59
N PRO A 382 -10.58 -22.59 -10.07
CA PRO A 382 -10.84 -22.52 -8.63
C PRO A 382 -9.76 -23.25 -7.85
N SER A 383 -9.12 -22.55 -6.93
CA SER A 383 -8.05 -23.11 -6.14
C SER A 383 -8.58 -24.06 -5.07
N SER A 384 -7.84 -25.11 -4.78
CA SER A 384 -8.25 -26.22 -3.90
C SER A 384 -7.45 -26.31 -2.60
N ASN A 385 -6.48 -25.41 -2.42
CA ASN A 385 -5.67 -25.35 -1.22
C ASN A 385 -5.14 -23.93 -0.98
N GLY A 386 -5.02 -23.61 0.30
CA GLY A 386 -4.34 -22.43 0.79
C GLY A 386 -4.94 -21.96 2.09
N LYS A 387 -4.32 -20.93 2.65
CA LYS A 387 -4.76 -20.33 3.90
C LYS A 387 -4.53 -18.82 3.82
N LEU A 388 -5.50 -18.08 4.32
CA LEU A 388 -5.39 -16.64 4.54
C LEU A 388 -5.99 -16.26 5.88
N MET A 389 -5.49 -15.18 6.44
CA MET A 389 -6.09 -14.48 7.56
C MET A 389 -6.91 -13.32 7.00
N LEU A 390 -8.20 -13.35 7.26
CA LEU A 390 -9.15 -12.30 6.90
C LEU A 390 -9.32 -11.38 8.10
N TYR A 391 -8.74 -10.19 8.04
CA TYR A 391 -8.90 -9.19 9.09
C TYR A 391 -10.25 -8.46 8.96
N LEU A 392 -10.86 -8.15 10.11
CA LEU A 392 -12.23 -7.64 10.21
C LEU A 392 -12.32 -6.45 11.17
N SER A 393 -13.24 -5.55 10.86
CA SER A 393 -13.56 -4.34 11.63
C SER A 393 -15.02 -3.93 11.37
N ASN A 394 -15.56 -3.00 12.17
CA ASN A 394 -16.95 -2.54 12.03
C ASN A 394 -17.18 -1.73 10.74
N GLU A 395 -16.11 -1.25 10.13
CA GLU A 395 -16.10 -0.59 8.83
C GLU A 395 -16.41 -1.58 7.68
N LEU A 396 -16.11 -2.87 7.89
CA LEU A 396 -16.32 -3.94 6.90
C LEU A 396 -17.61 -4.72 7.15
N VAL A 397 -17.88 -5.12 8.39
CA VAL A 397 -19.00 -6.00 8.82
C VAL A 397 -19.50 -5.60 10.21
N ASP A 398 -20.72 -5.98 10.61
CA ASP A 398 -21.18 -5.75 11.99
C ASP A 398 -20.63 -6.82 12.94
N LEU A 399 -19.65 -6.47 13.77
CA LEU A 399 -19.04 -7.40 14.73
C LEU A 399 -19.96 -7.82 15.88
N ASN A 400 -21.15 -7.21 16.06
CA ASN A 400 -22.16 -7.67 17.03
C ASN A 400 -22.98 -8.85 16.51
N ARG A 401 -22.88 -9.15 15.21
CA ARG A 401 -23.71 -10.16 14.55
C ARG A 401 -22.84 -11.30 14.07
N GLU A 402 -23.50 -12.43 13.83
CA GLU A 402 -22.85 -13.57 13.19
C GLU A 402 -22.33 -13.17 11.80
N ILE A 403 -21.11 -13.61 11.50
CA ILE A 403 -20.44 -13.41 10.22
C ILE A 403 -20.37 -14.76 9.52
N THR A 404 -20.70 -14.79 8.23
CA THR A 404 -20.53 -15.96 7.38
C THR A 404 -19.42 -15.69 6.39
N VAL A 405 -18.46 -16.61 6.28
CA VAL A 405 -17.42 -16.56 5.24
C VAL A 405 -17.55 -17.78 4.35
N THR A 406 -17.58 -17.57 3.04
CA THR A 406 -17.50 -18.62 2.04
C THR A 406 -16.21 -18.49 1.25
N ALA A 407 -15.60 -19.63 0.90
CA ALA A 407 -14.47 -19.70 -0.02
C ALA A 407 -14.83 -20.67 -1.14
N ASN A 408 -14.75 -20.21 -2.40
CA ASN A 408 -15.14 -20.98 -3.59
C ASN A 408 -16.52 -21.65 -3.46
N GLY A 409 -17.49 -20.90 -2.91
CA GLY A 409 -18.87 -21.34 -2.70
C GLY A 409 -19.10 -22.23 -1.47
N LYS A 410 -18.05 -22.68 -0.77
CA LYS A 410 -18.17 -23.49 0.46
C LYS A 410 -18.12 -22.60 1.69
N GLN A 411 -19.04 -22.79 2.64
CA GLN A 411 -18.96 -22.12 3.94
C GLN A 411 -17.75 -22.63 4.73
N VAL A 412 -16.83 -21.73 5.06
CA VAL A 412 -15.59 -22.01 5.81
C VAL A 412 -15.64 -21.45 7.22
N PHE A 413 -16.48 -20.45 7.47
CA PHE A 413 -16.71 -19.89 8.79
C PHE A 413 -18.16 -19.44 8.94
N LYS A 414 -18.73 -19.64 10.12
CA LYS A 414 -20.01 -19.06 10.55
C LYS A 414 -20.00 -18.91 12.06
N GLY A 415 -20.08 -17.69 12.55
CA GLY A 415 -20.03 -17.40 13.98
C GLY A 415 -19.82 -15.93 14.27
N THR A 416 -19.87 -15.56 15.55
CA THR A 416 -19.42 -14.23 15.98
C THR A 416 -17.90 -14.24 16.12
N VAL A 417 -17.27 -13.09 15.89
CA VAL A 417 -15.83 -12.88 16.13
C VAL A 417 -15.69 -11.91 17.28
N THR A 418 -14.79 -12.22 18.21
CA THR A 418 -14.57 -11.36 19.37
C THR A 418 -13.35 -10.48 19.12
N PRO A 419 -13.47 -9.15 19.27
CA PRO A 419 -12.33 -8.25 19.25
C PRO A 419 -11.22 -8.67 20.22
N ASP A 420 -9.96 -8.65 19.77
CA ASP A 420 -8.80 -8.97 20.60
C ASP A 420 -7.61 -8.05 20.26
N LEU A 421 -6.90 -7.62 21.29
CA LEU A 421 -5.71 -6.79 21.18
C LEU A 421 -4.65 -7.36 20.23
N LYS A 422 -4.48 -8.69 20.17
CA LYS A 422 -3.49 -9.31 19.29
C LYS A 422 -3.73 -8.99 17.82
N HIS A 423 -4.99 -8.85 17.40
CA HIS A 423 -5.31 -8.56 16.01
C HIS A 423 -4.96 -7.11 15.65
N LEU A 424 -5.21 -6.16 16.57
CA LEU A 424 -4.79 -4.76 16.40
C LEU A 424 -3.26 -4.67 16.24
N VAL A 425 -2.51 -5.35 17.12
CA VAL A 425 -1.05 -5.33 17.13
C VAL A 425 -0.47 -5.98 15.87
N ASN A 426 -0.96 -7.18 15.50
CA ASN A 426 -0.45 -7.91 14.33
C ASN A 426 -0.79 -7.20 13.01
N SER A 427 -2.01 -6.66 12.87
CA SER A 427 -2.39 -5.89 11.67
C SER A 427 -1.66 -4.56 11.57
N CYS A 428 -1.42 -3.87 12.70
CA CYS A 428 -0.59 -2.66 12.75
C CYS A 428 0.82 -2.91 12.19
N ALA A 429 1.50 -3.95 12.67
CA ALA A 429 2.82 -4.31 12.17
C ALA A 429 2.78 -4.71 10.69
N ARG A 430 1.74 -5.45 10.27
CA ARG A 430 1.60 -5.96 8.91
C ARG A 430 1.40 -4.87 7.86
N PHE A 431 0.52 -3.90 8.15
CA PHE A 431 0.07 -2.90 7.18
C PHE A 431 0.62 -1.51 7.43
N PHE A 432 1.17 -1.24 8.62
CA PHE A 432 1.79 0.04 9.01
C PHE A 432 0.97 1.28 8.64
N ASP A 433 -0.36 1.16 8.72
CA ASP A 433 -1.34 2.13 8.24
C ASP A 433 -2.39 2.39 9.33
N PRO A 434 -2.64 3.66 9.70
CA PRO A 434 -3.54 4.01 10.80
C PRO A 434 -4.98 3.54 10.61
N HIS A 435 -5.42 3.28 9.38
CA HIS A 435 -6.75 2.76 9.09
C HIS A 435 -6.82 1.23 9.07
N ARG A 436 -5.68 0.53 9.07
CA ARG A 436 -5.63 -0.95 8.95
C ARG A 436 -5.17 -1.65 10.23
N LEU A 437 -5.73 -1.18 11.34
CA LEU A 437 -5.65 -1.82 12.65
C LEU A 437 -6.97 -2.53 12.92
N TYR A 438 -7.01 -3.81 12.63
CA TYR A 438 -8.21 -4.62 12.67
C TYR A 438 -8.35 -5.32 14.03
N PRO A 439 -9.48 -5.17 14.74
CA PRO A 439 -9.69 -5.77 16.05
C PRO A 439 -9.98 -7.27 16.01
N ALA A 440 -10.39 -7.82 14.87
CA ALA A 440 -10.75 -9.22 14.75
C ALA A 440 -10.17 -9.83 13.48
N ALA A 441 -10.07 -11.15 13.44
CA ALA A 441 -9.71 -11.88 12.24
C ALA A 441 -10.35 -13.27 12.19
N VAL A 442 -10.52 -13.79 10.99
CA VAL A 442 -10.95 -15.17 10.71
C VAL A 442 -9.87 -15.84 9.88
N GLU A 443 -9.45 -17.03 10.29
CA GLU A 443 -8.63 -17.87 9.45
C GLU A 443 -9.50 -18.58 8.42
N VAL A 444 -9.16 -18.42 7.15
CA VAL A 444 -9.85 -19.02 6.02
C VAL A 444 -8.94 -20.05 5.39
N VAL A 445 -9.43 -21.29 5.31
CA VAL A 445 -8.77 -22.42 4.66
C VAL A 445 -9.76 -23.00 3.64
N TRP A 446 -9.30 -23.27 2.42
CA TRP A 446 -10.12 -23.80 1.33
C TRP A 446 -9.54 -25.09 0.75
#